data_AF-A0A1G3V399-F1
#
_entry.id   AF-A0A1G3V399-F1
#
_cell.length_a   1.000
_cell.length_b   1.000
_cell.length_c   1.000
_cell.angle_alpha   90.00
_cell.angle_beta   90.00
_cell.angle_gamma   90.00
#
_symmetry.space_group_name_H-M   'P 1'
#
loop_
_entity.id
_entity.type
_entity.pdbx_description
1 polymer ?
#
loop_
_entity_poly.entity_id
_entity_poly.type
_entity_poly.pdbx_seq_one_letter_code
_entity_poly.pdbx_strand_id
1 'polypeptide(L)'
;MAEQSEKSHVDLNQLKAGGFIKELGKDLFSVRLRVPGGRMAVSCLKKIVEVAEKYGGEFVHLSVRQSIELVHVNFKHIGDVAEELGMVRQKVASCGARVRVPVACGGCEYNPKGLMDTQKSALEIDAKLFGTETGHHKFKVAFAGCSSDCPKSATNDVGFQGAVLPVLDKDACVGCGLCIKTCTVDAIRTGEDDKPVFAPERCIYCGDCIKICPTEAWKAGKRGYTVRIGGKWGRNPLVGTLFATFLPEEKVADFISAVLAWYRKNSEGLGRIRLGDVIIRQGTEGLLSDLRNKFPQHAVEATIPPQVIDTQIGKRP
;
A
#
# COMPACT_ATOMS: atom_id res chain seq x y z
N MET A 1 17.85 -55.38 0.57
CA MET A 1 17.80 -54.07 1.25
C MET A 1 17.17 -53.08 0.30
N ALA A 2 15.85 -52.89 0.40
CA ALA A 2 15.13 -51.93 -0.41
C ALA A 2 15.20 -50.58 0.30
N GLU A 3 15.92 -49.62 -0.29
CA GLU A 3 15.97 -48.25 0.18
C GLU A 3 14.56 -47.65 0.17
N GLN A 4 14.07 -47.33 1.36
CA GLN A 4 12.86 -46.55 1.55
C GLN A 4 13.16 -45.12 1.12
N SER A 5 12.77 -44.78 -0.11
CA SER A 5 12.61 -43.40 -0.54
C SER A 5 11.54 -42.75 0.37
N GLU A 6 11.98 -41.97 1.35
CA GLU A 6 11.12 -41.04 2.09
C GLU A 6 10.40 -40.15 1.08
N LYS A 7 9.11 -40.43 0.83
CA LYS A 7 8.25 -39.50 0.11
C LYS A 7 8.03 -38.30 1.02
N SER A 8 8.90 -37.29 0.89
CA SER A 8 8.69 -35.98 1.49
C SER A 8 7.34 -35.44 0.98
N HIS A 9 6.33 -35.45 1.85
CA HIS A 9 5.00 -34.98 1.49
C HIS A 9 5.07 -33.46 1.29
N VAL A 10 5.05 -33.01 0.02
CA VAL A 10 5.15 -31.59 -0.32
C VAL A 10 3.85 -30.86 0.06
N ASP A 11 3.92 -29.98 1.06
CA ASP A 11 2.79 -29.12 1.44
C ASP A 11 2.77 -27.85 0.58
N LEU A 12 1.88 -27.82 -0.42
CA LEU A 12 1.68 -26.68 -1.32
C LEU A 12 1.26 -25.40 -0.57
N ASN A 13 0.58 -25.50 0.58
CA ASN A 13 0.20 -24.33 1.35
C ASN A 13 1.41 -23.72 2.07
N GLN A 14 2.32 -24.55 2.58
CA GLN A 14 3.61 -24.08 3.13
C GLN A 14 4.50 -23.46 2.06
N LEU A 15 4.60 -24.09 0.88
CA LEU A 15 5.34 -23.50 -0.25
C LEU A 15 4.78 -22.14 -0.66
N LYS A 16 3.44 -22.04 -0.76
CA LYS A 16 2.78 -20.77 -1.06
C LYS A 16 3.00 -19.75 0.06
N ALA A 17 2.96 -20.15 1.31
CA ALA A 17 3.32 -19.29 2.44
C ALA A 17 4.76 -18.74 2.31
N GLY A 18 5.69 -19.58 1.83
CA GLY A 18 7.08 -19.24 1.52
C GLY A 18 7.31 -18.47 0.21
N GLY A 19 6.25 -18.11 -0.53
CA GLY A 19 6.36 -17.28 -1.75
C GLY A 19 6.52 -18.07 -3.05
N PHE A 20 6.41 -19.39 -3.01
CA PHE A 20 6.47 -20.28 -4.16
C PHE A 20 5.07 -20.54 -4.73
N ILE A 21 4.85 -20.21 -5.99
CA ILE A 21 3.55 -20.28 -6.64
C ILE A 21 3.58 -21.38 -7.69
N LYS A 22 2.75 -22.41 -7.52
CA LYS A 22 2.69 -23.53 -8.48
C LYS A 22 2.27 -23.03 -9.87
N GLU A 23 3.02 -23.42 -10.89
CA GLU A 23 2.73 -23.16 -12.30
C GLU A 23 1.98 -24.33 -12.95
N LEU A 24 1.54 -24.14 -14.21
CA LEU A 24 0.86 -25.18 -15.00
C LEU A 24 1.79 -26.36 -15.32
N GLY A 25 3.08 -26.09 -15.55
CA GLY A 25 4.07 -27.12 -15.87
C GLY A 25 4.32 -28.07 -14.70
N LYS A 26 4.61 -29.34 -15.02
CA LYS A 26 4.95 -30.36 -14.01
C LYS A 26 6.15 -29.89 -13.21
N ASP A 27 6.02 -29.90 -11.88
CA ASP A 27 7.07 -29.52 -10.93
C ASP A 27 7.66 -28.09 -11.08
N LEU A 28 7.06 -27.21 -11.88
CA LEU A 28 7.46 -25.81 -12.01
C LEU A 28 6.73 -24.87 -11.04
N PHE A 29 7.46 -23.86 -10.56
CA PHE A 29 7.00 -22.85 -9.61
C PHE A 29 7.57 -21.48 -9.97
N SER A 30 6.78 -20.43 -9.71
CA SER A 30 7.25 -19.05 -9.70
C SER A 30 7.70 -18.66 -8.30
N VAL A 31 8.90 -18.09 -8.19
CA VAL A 31 9.50 -17.59 -6.94
C VAL A 31 9.34 -16.07 -6.88
N ARG A 32 8.43 -15.58 -6.05
CA ARG A 32 8.22 -14.14 -5.89
C ARG A 32 9.24 -13.54 -4.93
N LEU A 33 9.93 -12.48 -5.33
CA LEU A 33 10.97 -11.83 -4.52
C LEU A 33 10.40 -10.72 -3.62
N ARG A 34 10.97 -10.57 -2.42
CA ARG A 34 10.59 -9.52 -1.46
C ARG A 34 11.28 -8.21 -1.85
N VAL A 35 10.50 -7.28 -2.40
CA VAL A 35 10.98 -5.97 -2.88
C VAL A 35 10.07 -4.86 -2.32
N PRO A 36 10.24 -4.45 -1.06
CA PRO A 36 9.42 -3.41 -0.46
C PRO A 36 9.60 -2.08 -1.20
N GLY A 37 8.47 -1.44 -1.52
CA GLY A 37 8.47 -0.16 -2.24
C GLY A 37 9.01 -0.21 -3.66
N GLY A 38 9.27 -1.40 -4.22
CA GLY A 38 9.88 -1.55 -5.54
C GLY A 38 11.36 -1.19 -5.61
N ARG A 39 12.03 -1.02 -4.46
CA ARG A 39 13.42 -0.60 -4.39
C ARG A 39 14.32 -1.80 -4.05
N MET A 40 15.41 -1.94 -4.80
CA MET A 40 16.45 -2.94 -4.54
C MET A 40 17.84 -2.40 -4.82
N ALA A 41 18.85 -3.00 -4.20
CA ALA A 41 20.24 -2.72 -4.52
C ALA A 41 20.60 -3.31 -5.88
N VAL A 42 21.51 -2.65 -6.61
CA VAL A 42 22.02 -3.12 -7.90
C VAL A 42 22.71 -4.49 -7.75
N SER A 43 23.38 -4.74 -6.62
CA SER A 43 23.97 -6.04 -6.30
C SER A 43 22.94 -7.16 -6.22
N CYS A 44 21.76 -6.88 -5.64
CA CYS A 44 20.65 -7.84 -5.62
C CYS A 44 20.17 -8.12 -7.04
N LEU A 45 20.03 -7.09 -7.88
CA LEU A 45 19.60 -7.25 -9.27
C LEU A 45 20.58 -8.13 -10.07
N LYS A 46 21.89 -7.92 -9.92
CA LYS A 46 22.92 -8.77 -10.56
C LYS A 46 22.78 -10.23 -10.15
N LYS A 47 22.66 -10.51 -8.85
CA LYS A 47 22.45 -11.87 -8.37
C LYS A 47 21.14 -12.48 -8.86
N ILE A 48 20.07 -11.69 -8.96
CA ILE A 48 18.79 -12.14 -9.52
C ILE A 48 18.96 -12.60 -10.98
N VAL A 49 19.75 -11.89 -11.79
CA VAL A 49 20.06 -12.29 -13.17
C VAL A 49 20.78 -13.63 -13.18
N GLU A 50 21.87 -13.76 -12.40
CA GLU A 50 22.63 -15.03 -12.31
C GLU A 50 21.74 -16.22 -11.91
N VAL A 51 20.87 -16.03 -10.91
CA VAL A 51 19.94 -17.07 -10.42
C VAL A 51 18.86 -17.37 -11.47
N ALA A 52 18.36 -16.35 -12.18
CA ALA A 52 17.36 -16.53 -13.24
C ALA A 52 17.93 -17.34 -14.42
N GLU A 53 19.15 -17.05 -14.87
CA GLU A 53 19.83 -17.78 -15.94
C GLU A 53 20.08 -19.25 -15.55
N LYS A 54 20.37 -19.50 -14.26
CA LYS A 54 20.70 -20.84 -13.76
C LYS A 54 19.47 -21.71 -13.50
N TYR A 55 18.40 -21.14 -12.97
CA TYR A 55 17.25 -21.90 -12.44
C TYR A 55 15.89 -21.51 -13.02
N GLY A 56 15.79 -20.36 -13.68
CA GLY A 56 14.54 -19.82 -14.20
C GLY A 56 14.35 -20.07 -15.69
N GLY A 57 13.41 -19.32 -16.27
CA GLY A 57 13.18 -19.27 -17.71
C GLY A 57 13.92 -18.12 -18.42
N GLU A 58 13.56 -17.88 -19.67
CA GLU A 58 14.15 -16.85 -20.55
C GLU A 58 13.85 -15.40 -20.12
N PHE A 59 12.97 -15.20 -19.13
CA PHE A 59 12.59 -13.89 -18.63
C PHE A 59 12.23 -13.93 -17.16
N VAL A 60 12.22 -12.74 -16.54
CA VAL A 60 11.62 -12.51 -15.22
C VAL A 60 10.33 -11.73 -15.36
N HIS A 61 9.36 -11.97 -14.47
CA HIS A 61 8.10 -11.23 -14.50
C HIS A 61 8.10 -10.08 -13.49
N LEU A 62 7.77 -8.87 -13.95
CA LEU A 62 7.57 -7.70 -13.09
C LEU A 62 6.10 -7.61 -12.68
N SER A 63 5.82 -7.87 -11.41
CA SER A 63 4.46 -7.87 -10.89
C SER A 63 3.93 -6.44 -10.68
N VAL A 64 2.60 -6.31 -10.72
CA VAL A 64 1.88 -5.07 -10.37
C VAL A 64 2.08 -4.60 -8.91
N ARG A 65 2.80 -5.38 -8.10
CA ARG A 65 3.19 -5.03 -6.73
C ARG A 65 4.68 -4.74 -6.60
N GLN A 66 5.32 -4.31 -7.69
CA GLN A 66 6.70 -3.85 -7.71
C GLN A 66 7.72 -4.91 -7.28
N SER A 67 7.36 -6.18 -7.44
CA SER A 67 8.18 -7.34 -7.09
C SER A 67 8.52 -8.12 -8.35
N ILE A 68 9.72 -8.70 -8.38
CA ILE A 68 10.21 -9.57 -9.45
C ILE A 68 9.81 -11.02 -9.13
N GLU A 69 9.40 -11.77 -10.14
CA GLU A 69 9.14 -13.20 -10.05
C GLU A 69 10.08 -13.96 -10.98
N LEU A 70 10.83 -14.91 -10.42
CA LEU A 70 11.55 -15.91 -11.20
C LEU A 70 10.55 -16.99 -11.60
N VAL A 71 10.32 -17.19 -12.89
CA VAL A 71 9.37 -18.17 -13.41
C VAL A 71 10.08 -19.44 -13.83
N HIS A 72 9.32 -20.54 -13.92
CA HIS A 72 9.81 -21.84 -14.40
C HIS A 72 10.90 -22.48 -13.54
N VAL A 73 10.96 -22.13 -12.25
CA VAL A 73 11.88 -22.76 -11.31
C VAL A 73 11.38 -24.16 -10.97
N ASN A 74 12.20 -25.18 -11.22
CA ASN A 74 11.86 -26.54 -10.83
C ASN A 74 11.85 -26.69 -9.29
N PHE A 75 10.86 -27.40 -8.77
CA PHE A 75 10.67 -27.66 -7.34
C PHE A 75 11.94 -28.09 -6.61
N LYS A 76 12.76 -28.94 -7.24
CA LYS A 76 13.99 -29.45 -6.64
C LYS A 76 15.05 -28.38 -6.36
N HIS A 77 14.96 -27.21 -7.02
CA HIS A 77 15.91 -26.11 -6.90
C HIS A 77 15.40 -24.94 -6.04
N ILE A 78 14.21 -25.06 -5.45
CA ILE A 78 13.63 -23.98 -4.65
C ILE A 78 14.52 -23.61 -3.45
N GLY A 79 15.14 -24.59 -2.80
CA GLY A 79 16.11 -24.38 -1.72
C GLY A 79 17.33 -23.61 -2.19
N ASP A 80 17.98 -24.09 -3.25
CA ASP A 80 19.17 -23.48 -3.86
C ASP A 80 18.91 -22.01 -4.25
N VAL A 81 17.77 -21.74 -4.89
CA VAL A 81 17.39 -20.38 -5.28
C VAL A 81 17.28 -19.45 -4.07
N ALA A 82 16.64 -19.91 -2.99
CA ALA A 82 16.48 -19.10 -1.78
C ALA A 82 17.84 -18.83 -1.09
N GLU A 83 18.73 -19.82 -1.09
CA GLU A 83 20.08 -19.71 -0.53
C GLU A 83 20.95 -18.73 -1.31
N GLU A 84 21.03 -18.87 -2.63
CA GLU A 84 21.85 -18.01 -3.50
C GLU A 84 21.40 -16.55 -3.48
N LEU A 85 20.09 -16.29 -3.49
CA LEU A 85 19.54 -14.94 -3.32
C LEU A 85 19.88 -14.39 -1.92
N GLY A 86 19.87 -15.25 -0.90
CA GLY A 86 20.21 -14.91 0.48
C GLY A 86 21.62 -14.36 0.66
N MET A 87 22.58 -14.77 -0.19
CA MET A 87 23.98 -14.30 -0.16
C MET A 87 24.11 -12.77 -0.34
N VAL A 88 23.17 -12.14 -1.05
CA VAL A 88 23.11 -10.69 -1.24
C VAL A 88 21.97 -10.03 -0.44
N ARG A 89 21.47 -10.72 0.58
CA ARG A 89 20.34 -10.30 1.43
C ARG A 89 19.00 -10.18 0.68
N GLN A 90 18.91 -10.70 -0.55
CA GLN A 90 17.64 -10.78 -1.28
C GLN A 90 16.82 -11.95 -0.71
N LYS A 91 15.56 -11.69 -0.38
CA LYS A 91 14.66 -12.69 0.21
C LYS A 91 13.52 -13.04 -0.74
N VAL A 92 12.96 -14.23 -0.56
CA VAL A 92 11.67 -14.61 -1.15
C VAL A 92 10.54 -13.92 -0.38
N ALA A 93 9.50 -13.50 -1.09
CA ALA A 93 8.29 -12.92 -0.51
C ALA A 93 7.39 -13.99 0.11
N SER A 94 6.20 -13.60 0.53
CA SER A 94 5.21 -14.51 1.10
C SER A 94 3.88 -14.37 0.36
N CYS A 95 3.15 -15.49 0.26
CA CYS A 95 1.78 -15.52 -0.24
C CYS A 95 0.83 -16.09 0.84
N GLY A 96 -0.47 -16.18 0.54
CA GLY A 96 -1.49 -16.63 1.50
C GLY A 96 -2.14 -15.51 2.32
N ALA A 97 -2.73 -15.88 3.46
CA ALA A 97 -3.52 -15.04 4.36
C ALA A 97 -2.62 -14.31 5.37
N ARG A 98 -1.90 -13.31 4.87
CA ARG A 98 -0.92 -12.52 5.61
C ARG A 98 -0.73 -11.15 5.00
N VAL A 99 -0.06 -10.28 5.74
CA VAL A 99 0.42 -8.99 5.25
C VAL A 99 1.43 -9.22 4.13
N ARG A 100 1.16 -8.62 2.96
CA ARG A 100 1.99 -8.70 1.76
C ARG A 100 3.04 -7.60 1.76
N VAL A 101 4.06 -7.78 0.93
CA VAL A 101 5.08 -6.75 0.65
C VAL A 101 4.39 -5.41 0.34
N PRO A 102 4.71 -4.33 1.07
CA PRO A 102 4.15 -3.01 0.84
C PRO A 102 4.66 -2.42 -0.48
N VAL A 103 3.80 -1.66 -1.15
CA VAL A 103 4.14 -0.94 -2.39
C VAL A 103 4.23 0.55 -2.10
N ALA A 104 5.09 1.25 -2.80
CA ALA A 104 5.29 2.69 -2.63
C ALA A 104 5.71 3.36 -3.93
N CYS A 105 5.35 4.63 -4.11
CA CYS A 105 6.00 5.46 -5.12
C CYS A 105 7.28 6.11 -4.54
N GLY A 106 7.86 7.08 -5.25
CA GLY A 106 9.08 7.75 -4.82
C GLY A 106 8.95 8.75 -3.67
N GLY A 107 7.73 9.04 -3.21
CA GLY A 107 7.53 9.94 -2.09
C GLY A 107 8.19 11.30 -2.32
N CYS A 108 8.58 11.96 -1.22
CA CYS A 108 9.42 13.17 -1.28
C CYS A 108 10.91 12.87 -1.49
N GLU A 109 11.33 11.60 -1.57
CA GLU A 109 12.74 11.23 -1.74
C GLU A 109 13.26 11.65 -3.13
N TYR A 110 12.46 11.45 -4.19
CA TYR A 110 12.87 11.79 -5.56
C TYR A 110 11.75 12.27 -6.48
N ASN A 111 10.51 12.44 -5.98
CA ASN A 111 9.43 13.08 -6.74
C ASN A 111 9.17 14.50 -6.21
N PRO A 112 9.29 15.56 -7.03
CA PRO A 112 8.99 16.95 -6.62
C PRO A 112 7.57 17.17 -6.09
N LYS A 113 6.61 16.30 -6.48
CA LYS A 113 5.25 16.34 -5.96
C LYS A 113 5.10 15.68 -4.58
N GLY A 114 6.05 14.85 -4.16
CA GLY A 114 6.00 14.10 -2.91
C GLY A 114 5.89 14.98 -1.67
N LEU A 115 5.00 14.59 -0.77
CA LEU A 115 4.75 15.25 0.52
C LEU A 115 5.26 14.43 1.72
N MET A 116 5.36 13.11 1.55
CA MET A 116 5.75 12.15 2.59
C MET A 116 6.79 11.16 2.05
N ASP A 117 7.61 10.59 2.94
CA ASP A 117 8.62 9.58 2.62
C ASP A 117 7.98 8.19 2.57
N THR A 118 7.50 7.84 1.38
CA THR A 118 6.83 6.57 1.15
C THR A 118 7.78 5.38 1.09
N GLN A 119 9.04 5.59 0.73
CA GLN A 119 10.04 4.52 0.65
C GLN A 119 10.47 4.09 2.05
N LYS A 120 10.75 5.06 2.94
CA LYS A 120 10.97 4.79 4.37
C LYS A 120 9.78 4.08 5.00
N SER A 121 8.57 4.58 4.75
CA SER A 121 7.32 3.98 5.28
C SER A 121 7.16 2.52 4.80
N ALA A 122 7.42 2.23 3.53
CA ALA A 122 7.36 0.86 3.00
C ALA A 122 8.41 -0.07 3.62
N LEU A 123 9.65 0.40 3.77
CA LEU A 123 10.72 -0.38 4.40
C LEU A 123 10.41 -0.68 5.87
N GLU A 124 9.89 0.29 6.61
CA GLU A 124 9.52 0.13 8.02
C GLU A 124 8.38 -0.90 8.18
N ILE A 125 7.33 -0.79 7.36
CA ILE A 125 6.20 -1.73 7.41
C ILE A 125 6.60 -3.12 6.95
N ASP A 126 7.47 -3.22 5.96
CA ASP A 126 8.03 -4.50 5.56
C ASP A 126 8.85 -5.12 6.71
N ALA A 127 9.70 -4.34 7.39
CA ALA A 127 10.48 -4.84 8.52
C ALA A 127 9.60 -5.29 9.71
N LYS A 128 8.55 -4.52 10.04
CA LYS A 128 7.72 -4.76 11.23
C LYS A 128 6.57 -5.75 11.01
N LEU A 129 5.92 -5.71 9.84
CA LEU A 129 4.61 -6.34 9.64
C LEU A 129 4.55 -7.31 8.46
N PHE A 130 5.58 -7.42 7.61
CA PHE A 130 5.56 -8.39 6.51
C PHE A 130 5.39 -9.82 7.04
N GLY A 131 4.51 -10.59 6.39
CA GLY A 131 4.32 -12.00 6.71
C GLY A 131 3.45 -12.25 7.94
N THR A 132 3.09 -11.21 8.71
CA THR A 132 2.16 -11.31 9.83
C THR A 132 0.84 -11.91 9.36
N GLU A 133 0.43 -13.03 9.97
CA GLU A 133 -0.75 -13.77 9.56
C GLU A 133 -2.03 -12.99 9.82
N THR A 134 -3.02 -13.14 8.95
CA THR A 134 -4.31 -12.48 9.11
C THR A 134 -5.40 -13.42 9.59
N GLY A 135 -5.18 -14.74 9.58
CA GLY A 135 -6.21 -15.75 9.83
C GLY A 135 -7.27 -15.92 8.71
N HIS A 136 -7.49 -14.89 7.88
CA HIS A 136 -8.62 -14.88 6.93
C HIS A 136 -8.18 -14.77 5.46
N HIS A 137 -7.62 -13.62 5.06
CA HIS A 137 -7.23 -13.39 3.68
C HIS A 137 -6.06 -12.38 3.58
N LYS A 138 -5.36 -12.36 2.45
CA LYS A 138 -4.27 -11.41 2.14
C LYS A 138 -4.60 -9.97 2.54
N PHE A 139 -3.63 -9.30 3.14
CA PHE A 139 -3.70 -7.90 3.54
C PHE A 139 -2.60 -7.11 2.85
N LYS A 140 -2.95 -6.02 2.16
CA LYS A 140 -2.05 -5.23 1.32
C LYS A 140 -2.00 -3.80 1.82
N VAL A 141 -0.78 -3.27 1.84
CA VAL A 141 -0.51 -1.87 2.19
C VAL A 141 0.10 -1.15 0.98
N ALA A 142 -0.23 0.13 0.80
CA ALA A 142 0.31 0.96 -0.27
C ALA A 142 0.55 2.41 0.19
N PHE A 143 1.65 3.01 -0.28
CA PHE A 143 2.09 4.36 0.08
C PHE A 143 2.26 5.27 -1.15
N ALA A 144 1.42 6.29 -1.25
CA ALA A 144 1.51 7.35 -2.25
C ALA A 144 1.98 8.65 -1.61
N GLY A 145 2.99 9.29 -2.18
CA GLY A 145 3.56 10.52 -1.63
C GLY A 145 2.71 11.77 -1.89
N CYS A 146 1.76 11.71 -2.82
CA CYS A 146 0.94 12.85 -3.23
C CYS A 146 -0.40 12.39 -3.83
N SER A 147 -1.25 13.34 -4.20
CA SER A 147 -2.60 13.11 -4.75
C SER A 147 -2.65 12.35 -6.08
N SER A 148 -1.53 12.21 -6.80
CA SER A 148 -1.49 11.40 -8.04
C SER A 148 -1.65 9.90 -7.80
N ASP A 149 -1.47 9.43 -6.56
CA ASP A 149 -1.76 8.07 -6.14
C ASP A 149 -1.23 6.95 -7.06
N CYS A 150 0.04 7.06 -7.51
CA CYS A 150 0.66 6.10 -8.42
C CYS A 150 0.51 4.61 -8.01
N PRO A 151 0.60 4.20 -6.72
CA PRO A 151 0.40 2.81 -6.32
C PRO A 151 -1.08 2.40 -6.19
N LYS A 152 -2.02 3.30 -6.53
CA LYS A 152 -3.47 3.13 -6.40
C LYS A 152 -3.83 2.76 -4.96
N SER A 153 -3.38 3.57 -4.00
CA SER A 153 -3.42 3.28 -2.56
C SER A 153 -4.82 2.90 -2.09
N ALA A 154 -5.88 3.57 -2.59
CA ALA A 154 -7.27 3.28 -2.24
C ALA A 154 -7.77 1.87 -2.67
N THR A 155 -7.04 1.13 -3.52
CA THR A 155 -7.40 -0.25 -3.94
C THR A 155 -6.75 -1.34 -3.09
N ASN A 156 -6.06 -0.95 -2.02
CA ASN A 156 -5.39 -1.82 -1.05
C ASN A 156 -6.17 -1.87 0.27
N ASP A 157 -5.90 -2.88 1.11
CA ASP A 157 -6.62 -3.04 2.38
C ASP A 157 -6.41 -1.81 3.27
N VAL A 158 -5.19 -1.25 3.29
CA VAL A 158 -4.88 0.07 3.85
C VAL A 158 -3.98 0.86 2.89
N GLY A 159 -4.45 2.02 2.46
CA GLY A 159 -3.74 2.94 1.58
C GLY A 159 -3.39 4.25 2.28
N PHE A 160 -2.17 4.73 2.08
CA PHE A 160 -1.66 5.97 2.64
C PHE A 160 -1.36 6.94 1.50
N GLN A 161 -1.89 8.16 1.56
CA GLN A 161 -1.64 9.21 0.57
C GLN A 161 -1.17 10.48 1.27
N GLY A 162 0.00 10.98 0.89
CA GLY A 162 0.60 12.19 1.48
C GLY A 162 -0.30 13.41 1.33
N ALA A 163 -0.33 14.22 2.38
CA ALA A 163 -1.17 15.40 2.49
C ALA A 163 -0.46 16.49 3.30
N VAL A 164 -0.71 17.74 2.94
CA VAL A 164 -0.24 18.93 3.66
C VAL A 164 -1.37 19.95 3.76
N LEU A 165 -1.59 20.50 4.95
CA LEU A 165 -2.55 21.57 5.19
C LEU A 165 -1.94 22.89 4.68
N PRO A 166 -2.52 23.54 3.66
CA PRO A 166 -2.07 24.87 3.25
C PRO A 166 -2.55 25.92 4.24
N VAL A 167 -1.66 26.82 4.64
CA VAL A 167 -1.96 27.95 5.52
C VAL A 167 -1.62 29.24 4.78
N LEU A 168 -2.61 30.12 4.60
CA LEU A 168 -2.42 31.39 3.90
C LEU A 168 -2.03 32.49 4.88
N ASP A 169 -0.91 33.13 4.61
CA ASP A 169 -0.52 34.43 5.16
C ASP A 169 -1.06 35.53 4.23
N LYS A 170 -2.15 36.19 4.66
CA LYS A 170 -2.81 37.21 3.83
C LYS A 170 -1.94 38.47 3.65
N ASP A 171 -1.04 38.76 4.59
CA ASP A 171 -0.23 39.96 4.56
C ASP A 171 0.92 39.81 3.54
N ALA A 172 1.48 38.61 3.44
CA ALA A 172 2.46 38.26 2.40
C ALA A 172 1.85 38.04 1.00
N CYS A 173 0.52 38.05 0.88
CA CYS A 173 -0.17 37.75 -0.37
C CYS A 173 -0.36 39.01 -1.24
N VAL A 174 0.11 38.92 -2.49
CA VAL A 174 0.02 40.00 -3.49
C VAL A 174 -1.16 39.85 -4.47
N GLY A 175 -2.09 38.92 -4.25
CA GLY A 175 -3.29 38.78 -5.10
C GLY A 175 -3.06 38.25 -6.53
N CYS A 176 -1.91 37.64 -6.84
CA CYS A 176 -1.58 37.19 -8.22
C CYS A 176 -2.48 36.09 -8.82
N GLY A 177 -3.31 35.42 -8.01
CA GLY A 177 -4.27 34.41 -8.47
C GLY A 177 -3.69 33.06 -8.95
N LEU A 178 -2.38 32.84 -8.90
CA LEU A 178 -1.76 31.57 -9.34
C LEU A 178 -2.28 30.34 -8.56
N CYS A 179 -2.47 30.49 -7.25
CA CYS A 179 -3.02 29.44 -6.39
C CYS A 179 -4.46 29.05 -6.75
N ILE A 180 -5.25 30.00 -7.27
CA ILE A 180 -6.61 29.77 -7.75
C ILE A 180 -6.55 28.96 -9.05
N LYS A 181 -5.73 29.41 -10.02
CA LYS A 181 -5.56 28.76 -11.32
C LYS A 181 -5.07 27.31 -11.21
N THR A 182 -4.19 27.01 -10.25
CA THR A 182 -3.66 25.65 -10.08
C THR A 182 -4.59 24.72 -9.30
N CYS A 183 -5.60 25.24 -8.61
CA CYS A 183 -6.43 24.42 -7.72
C CYS A 183 -7.44 23.60 -8.55
N THR A 184 -7.24 22.28 -8.65
CA THR A 184 -8.09 21.41 -9.47
C THR A 184 -9.39 20.96 -8.79
N VAL A 185 -9.69 21.48 -7.60
CA VAL A 185 -10.84 21.09 -6.77
C VAL A 185 -11.66 22.29 -6.29
N ASP A 186 -11.34 23.47 -6.83
CA ASP A 186 -11.92 24.78 -6.47
C ASP A 186 -11.98 25.04 -4.96
N ALA A 187 -10.96 24.59 -4.23
CA ALA A 187 -10.80 24.89 -2.81
C ALA A 187 -10.25 26.31 -2.57
N ILE A 188 -9.85 27.02 -3.62
CA ILE A 188 -9.34 28.39 -3.54
C ILE A 188 -10.08 29.22 -4.59
N ARG A 189 -10.66 30.36 -4.16
CA ARG A 189 -11.38 31.29 -5.03
C ARG A 189 -10.90 32.72 -4.81
N THR A 190 -11.23 33.63 -5.73
CA THR A 190 -10.98 35.06 -5.56
C THR A 190 -11.94 35.63 -4.50
N GLY A 191 -11.40 36.33 -3.51
CA GLY A 191 -12.18 37.10 -2.53
C GLY A 191 -12.51 38.51 -3.02
N GLU A 192 -13.20 39.27 -2.17
CA GLU A 192 -13.58 40.66 -2.45
C GLU A 192 -12.37 41.62 -2.50
N ASP A 193 -11.26 41.26 -1.85
CA ASP A 193 -10.01 42.01 -1.79
C ASP A 193 -8.99 41.56 -2.85
N ASP A 194 -9.44 40.85 -3.90
CA ASP A 194 -8.62 40.17 -4.92
C ASP A 194 -7.62 39.13 -4.36
N LYS A 195 -7.69 38.82 -3.06
CA LYS A 195 -6.85 37.79 -2.42
C LYS A 195 -7.58 36.44 -2.37
N PRO A 196 -6.83 35.33 -2.28
CA PRO A 196 -7.44 34.00 -2.25
C PRO A 196 -8.25 33.74 -0.97
N VAL A 197 -9.45 33.19 -1.14
CA VAL A 197 -10.29 32.63 -0.07
C VAL A 197 -10.19 31.11 -0.11
N PHE A 198 -9.87 30.50 1.04
CA PHE A 198 -9.66 29.06 1.18
C PHE A 198 -10.89 28.35 1.74
N ALA A 199 -11.36 27.33 1.04
CA ALA A 199 -12.44 26.43 1.41
C ALA A 199 -11.86 25.06 1.81
N PRO A 200 -11.52 24.83 3.09
CA PRO A 200 -10.83 23.61 3.53
C PRO A 200 -11.65 22.33 3.27
N GLU A 201 -12.97 22.41 3.29
CA GLU A 201 -13.89 21.28 3.04
C GLU A 201 -13.83 20.74 1.60
N ARG A 202 -13.34 21.54 0.64
CA ARG A 202 -13.09 21.11 -0.75
C ARG A 202 -11.65 20.68 -0.99
N CYS A 203 -10.75 20.98 -0.06
CA CYS A 203 -9.33 20.76 -0.25
C CYS A 203 -8.97 19.27 -0.16
N ILE A 204 -8.19 18.79 -1.12
CA ILE A 204 -7.61 17.44 -1.09
C ILE A 204 -6.19 17.40 -0.52
N TYR A 205 -5.70 18.54 0.00
CA TYR A 205 -4.41 18.69 0.66
C TYR A 205 -3.19 18.31 -0.21
N CYS A 206 -3.27 18.56 -1.53
CA CYS A 206 -2.18 18.26 -2.48
C CYS A 206 -0.97 19.20 -2.35
N GLY A 207 -1.16 20.39 -1.76
CA GLY A 207 -0.10 21.38 -1.58
C GLY A 207 0.35 22.10 -2.85
N ASP A 208 -0.37 21.99 -3.97
CA ASP A 208 0.01 22.68 -5.21
C ASP A 208 -0.02 24.20 -5.06
N CYS A 209 -0.93 24.75 -4.25
CA CYS A 209 -0.97 26.18 -3.92
C CYS A 209 0.27 26.67 -3.17
N ILE A 210 0.89 25.83 -2.33
CA ILE A 210 2.14 26.12 -1.64
C ILE A 210 3.28 26.20 -2.66
N LYS A 211 3.35 25.21 -3.55
CA LYS A 211 4.45 25.09 -4.53
C LYS A 211 4.46 26.19 -5.58
N ILE A 212 3.29 26.65 -6.01
CA ILE A 212 3.17 27.66 -7.05
C ILE A 212 3.30 29.09 -6.51
N CYS A 213 3.27 29.30 -5.19
CA CYS A 213 3.19 30.64 -4.62
C CYS A 213 4.55 31.36 -4.70
N PRO A 214 4.69 32.42 -5.51
CA PRO A 214 5.99 33.08 -5.72
C PRO A 214 6.43 33.92 -4.53
N THR A 215 5.50 34.32 -3.65
CA THR A 215 5.78 35.13 -2.45
C THR A 215 5.80 34.29 -1.17
N GLU A 216 5.68 32.96 -1.28
CA GLU A 216 5.62 32.04 -0.13
C GLU A 216 4.50 32.36 0.88
N ALA A 217 3.47 33.10 0.45
CA ALA A 217 2.28 33.40 1.25
C ALA A 217 1.50 32.14 1.65
N TRP A 218 1.53 31.09 0.81
CA TRP A 218 1.03 29.77 1.17
C TRP A 218 2.12 28.96 1.86
N LYS A 219 1.93 28.67 3.14
CA LYS A 219 2.86 27.92 3.97
C LYS A 219 2.37 26.50 4.22
N ALA A 220 3.30 25.58 4.42
CA ALA A 220 2.99 24.21 4.81
C ALA A 220 2.68 24.15 6.32
N GLY A 221 1.43 23.84 6.66
CA GLY A 221 1.01 23.50 8.02
C GLY A 221 1.22 22.01 8.32
N LYS A 222 0.22 21.39 8.96
CA LYS A 222 0.24 19.96 9.34
C LYS A 222 0.51 19.08 8.12
N ARG A 223 1.43 18.13 8.25
CA ARG A 223 1.75 17.10 7.25
C ARG A 223 1.44 15.72 7.78
N GLY A 224 1.14 14.79 6.87
CA GLY A 224 0.93 13.39 7.20
C GLY A 224 0.21 12.66 6.08
N TYR A 225 -0.22 11.44 6.35
CA TYR A 225 -1.02 10.66 5.43
C TYR A 225 -2.52 10.86 5.65
N THR A 226 -3.25 11.05 4.55
CA THR A 226 -4.64 10.63 4.48
C THR A 226 -4.67 9.11 4.33
N VAL A 227 -5.50 8.43 5.13
CA VAL A 227 -5.52 6.96 5.19
C VAL A 227 -6.87 6.46 4.73
N ARG A 228 -6.86 5.58 3.74
CA ARG A 228 -8.05 4.90 3.20
C ARG A 228 -8.02 3.42 3.53
N ILE A 229 -9.15 2.87 3.95
CA ILE A 229 -9.25 1.47 4.40
C ILE A 229 -10.33 0.73 3.62
N GLY A 230 -10.10 -0.56 3.37
CA GLY A 230 -11.09 -1.49 2.83
C GLY A 230 -11.04 -1.67 1.32
N GLY A 231 -10.00 -1.16 0.66
CA GLY A 231 -9.79 -1.35 -0.77
C GLY A 231 -9.46 -2.79 -1.14
N LYS A 232 -9.94 -3.23 -2.31
CA LYS A 232 -9.46 -4.45 -2.95
C LYS A 232 -9.65 -4.43 -4.45
N TRP A 233 -8.76 -5.12 -5.14
CA TRP A 233 -8.94 -5.47 -6.54
C TRP A 233 -9.13 -6.98 -6.74
N GLY A 234 -9.78 -7.36 -7.84
CA GLY A 234 -10.06 -8.75 -8.22
C GLY A 234 -11.55 -8.98 -8.52
N ARG A 235 -12.04 -10.19 -8.22
CA ARG A 235 -13.41 -10.65 -8.55
C ARG A 235 -14.53 -9.68 -8.12
N ASN A 236 -14.44 -9.11 -6.93
CA ASN A 236 -15.38 -8.10 -6.42
C ASN A 236 -14.54 -6.89 -5.99
N PRO A 237 -14.33 -5.88 -6.84
CA PRO A 237 -13.48 -4.74 -6.53
C PRO A 237 -14.15 -3.74 -5.57
N LEU A 238 -13.35 -3.15 -4.68
CA LEU A 238 -13.75 -2.09 -3.75
C LEU A 238 -12.71 -0.97 -3.74
N VAL A 239 -13.18 0.27 -3.60
CA VAL A 239 -12.35 1.43 -3.27
C VAL A 239 -12.47 1.72 -1.78
N GLY A 240 -11.34 1.76 -1.08
CA GLY A 240 -11.27 2.10 0.33
C GLY A 240 -11.63 3.57 0.59
N THR A 241 -12.18 3.83 1.77
CA THR A 241 -12.73 5.14 2.16
C THR A 241 -11.92 5.76 3.29
N LEU A 242 -12.10 7.06 3.54
CA LEU A 242 -11.24 7.84 4.43
C LEU A 242 -11.47 7.48 5.91
N PHE A 243 -10.42 7.06 6.63
CA PHE A 243 -10.49 6.79 8.07
C PHE A 243 -9.59 7.71 8.90
N ALA A 244 -8.55 8.29 8.32
CA ALA A 244 -7.70 9.25 9.02
C ALA A 244 -7.14 10.32 8.08
N THR A 245 -6.82 11.48 8.65
CA THR A 245 -6.15 12.59 7.98
C THR A 245 -4.89 12.99 8.73
N PHE A 246 -3.86 13.42 7.99
CA PHE A 246 -2.58 13.85 8.54
C PHE A 246 -1.98 12.90 9.58
N LEU A 247 -2.08 11.59 9.37
CA LEU A 247 -1.42 10.59 10.22
C LEU A 247 0.10 10.68 10.01
N PRO A 248 0.89 10.90 11.06
CA PRO A 248 2.33 11.10 10.90
C PRO A 248 3.04 9.76 10.64
N GLU A 249 4.23 9.80 10.04
CA GLU A 249 4.94 8.61 9.55
C GLU A 249 5.21 7.60 10.68
N GLU A 250 5.60 8.09 11.85
CA GLU A 250 5.92 7.29 13.03
C GLU A 250 4.72 6.52 13.60
N LYS A 251 3.49 6.90 13.24
CA LYS A 251 2.25 6.21 13.67
C LYS A 251 1.74 5.20 12.65
N VAL A 252 2.35 5.09 11.48
CA VAL A 252 1.87 4.21 10.40
C VAL A 252 1.83 2.74 10.85
N ALA A 253 2.90 2.25 11.50
CA ALA A 253 2.96 0.86 11.95
C ALA A 253 1.90 0.53 13.01
N ASP A 254 1.72 1.42 13.99
CA ASP A 254 0.71 1.29 15.03
C ASP A 254 -0.71 1.31 14.45
N PHE A 255 -0.94 2.20 13.47
CA PHE A 255 -2.22 2.33 12.79
C PHE A 255 -2.57 1.05 12.03
N ILE A 256 -1.64 0.51 11.23
CA ILE A 256 -1.86 -0.76 10.52
C ILE A 256 -2.10 -1.90 11.51
N SER A 257 -1.36 -1.93 12.62
CA SER A 257 -1.52 -2.95 13.66
C SER A 257 -2.89 -2.88 14.32
N ALA A 258 -3.43 -1.67 14.58
CA ALA A 258 -4.78 -1.49 15.09
C ALA A 258 -5.83 -2.00 14.10
N VAL A 259 -5.70 -1.67 12.81
CA VAL A 259 -6.61 -2.16 11.76
C VAL A 259 -6.53 -3.68 11.62
N LEU A 260 -5.33 -4.27 11.67
CA LEU A 260 -5.13 -5.72 11.64
C LEU A 260 -5.78 -6.42 12.85
N ALA A 261 -5.61 -5.86 14.05
CA ALA A 261 -6.23 -6.41 15.26
C ALA A 261 -7.75 -6.40 15.17
N TRP A 262 -8.33 -5.27 14.73
CA TRP A 262 -9.77 -5.17 14.47
C TRP A 262 -10.22 -6.17 13.40
N TYR A 263 -9.49 -6.28 12.29
CA TYR A 263 -9.82 -7.18 11.20
C TYR A 263 -9.87 -8.63 11.63
N ARG A 264 -8.86 -9.10 12.38
CA ARG A 264 -8.81 -10.49 12.89
C ARG A 264 -10.00 -10.78 13.79
N LYS A 265 -10.18 -9.97 14.84
CA LYS A 265 -11.26 -10.12 15.82
C LYS A 265 -12.63 -10.20 15.14
N ASN A 266 -12.89 -9.29 14.19
CA ASN A 266 -14.19 -9.16 13.56
C ASN A 266 -14.40 -10.10 12.35
N SER A 267 -13.43 -10.94 12.03
CA SER A 267 -13.52 -11.92 10.93
C SER A 267 -13.54 -13.37 11.41
N GLU A 268 -13.45 -13.61 12.72
CA GLU A 268 -13.55 -14.94 13.31
C GLU A 268 -14.83 -15.66 12.86
N GLY A 269 -14.69 -16.93 12.46
CA GLY A 269 -15.80 -17.72 11.90
C GLY A 269 -16.25 -17.35 10.49
N LEU A 270 -15.75 -16.26 9.89
CA LEU A 270 -16.18 -15.81 8.55
C LEU A 270 -15.37 -16.43 7.39
N GLY A 271 -14.36 -17.25 7.70
CA GLY A 271 -13.51 -17.89 6.70
C GLY A 271 -12.68 -16.89 5.87
N ARG A 272 -12.65 -17.09 4.54
CA ARG A 272 -11.80 -16.33 3.61
C ARG A 272 -12.42 -15.00 3.17
N ILE A 273 -12.56 -14.05 4.10
CA ILE A 273 -13.12 -12.72 3.85
C ILE A 273 -12.04 -11.63 3.81
N ARG A 274 -12.22 -10.54 3.05
CA ARG A 274 -11.30 -9.38 3.03
C ARG A 274 -11.78 -8.29 3.99
N LEU A 275 -10.86 -7.46 4.45
CA LEU A 275 -11.14 -6.32 5.33
C LEU A 275 -12.31 -5.46 4.84
N GLY A 276 -12.30 -5.04 3.56
CA GLY A 276 -13.37 -4.21 3.01
C GLY A 276 -14.75 -4.88 3.00
N ASP A 277 -14.81 -6.20 2.81
CA ASP A 277 -16.07 -6.94 2.88
C ASP A 277 -16.59 -7.02 4.33
N VAL A 278 -15.71 -7.12 5.32
CA VAL A 278 -16.07 -7.09 6.75
C VAL A 278 -16.64 -5.73 7.13
N ILE A 279 -15.99 -4.64 6.69
CA ILE A 279 -16.47 -3.27 6.94
C ILE A 279 -17.84 -3.05 6.29
N ILE A 280 -18.08 -3.52 5.06
CA ILE A 280 -19.40 -3.41 4.43
C ILE A 280 -20.46 -4.19 5.22
N ARG A 281 -20.13 -5.40 5.69
CA ARG A 281 -21.07 -6.25 6.43
C ARG A 281 -21.46 -5.69 7.80
N GLN A 282 -20.50 -5.11 8.51
CA GLN A 282 -20.67 -4.69 9.91
C GLN A 282 -20.91 -3.17 10.06
N GLY A 283 -20.73 -2.41 8.98
CA GLY A 283 -20.66 -0.95 9.04
C GLY A 283 -19.27 -0.45 9.44
N THR A 284 -19.09 0.86 9.38
CA THR A 284 -17.82 1.54 9.61
C THR A 284 -17.55 1.88 11.07
N GLU A 285 -18.60 2.06 11.87
CA GLU A 285 -18.50 2.64 13.22
C GLU A 285 -17.63 1.84 14.17
N GLY A 286 -17.68 0.50 14.11
CA GLY A 286 -16.86 -0.34 14.98
C GLY A 286 -15.35 -0.10 14.77
N LEU A 287 -14.89 -0.09 13.52
CA LEU A 287 -13.49 0.19 13.22
C LEU A 287 -13.14 1.65 13.50
N LEU A 288 -14.03 2.57 13.13
CA LEU A 288 -13.79 4.00 13.26
C LEU A 288 -13.68 4.43 14.74
N SER A 289 -14.53 3.89 15.61
CA SER A 289 -14.48 4.12 17.07
C SER A 289 -13.15 3.64 17.67
N ASP A 290 -12.72 2.42 17.33
CA ASP A 290 -11.43 1.88 17.78
C ASP A 290 -10.25 2.77 17.33
N LEU A 291 -10.30 3.27 16.09
CA LEU A 291 -9.28 4.17 15.57
C LEU A 291 -9.34 5.56 16.21
N ARG A 292 -10.52 6.11 16.51
CA ARG A 292 -10.65 7.37 17.25
C ARG A 292 -10.07 7.27 18.66
N ASN A 293 -10.31 6.16 19.36
CA ASN A 293 -9.77 5.96 20.70
C ASN A 293 -8.24 5.91 20.69
N LYS A 294 -7.63 5.30 19.67
CA LYS A 294 -6.17 5.15 19.56
C LYS A 294 -5.46 6.34 18.89
N PHE A 295 -6.14 7.02 17.96
CA PHE A 295 -5.59 8.10 17.14
C PHE A 295 -6.55 9.31 17.08
N PRO A 296 -6.93 9.90 18.23
CA PRO A 296 -8.01 10.90 18.31
C PRO A 296 -7.75 12.16 17.48
N GLN A 297 -6.48 12.51 17.24
CA GLN A 297 -6.09 13.69 16.46
C GLN A 297 -6.03 13.46 14.94
N HIS A 298 -6.29 12.24 14.49
CA HIS A 298 -6.10 11.83 13.09
C HIS A 298 -7.31 11.09 12.52
N ALA A 299 -7.96 10.23 13.30
CA ALA A 299 -9.16 9.55 12.86
C ALA A 299 -10.29 10.56 12.56
N VAL A 300 -11.00 10.35 11.46
CA VAL A 300 -12.08 11.25 11.02
C VAL A 300 -13.33 11.11 11.88
N GLU A 301 -14.20 12.12 11.89
CA GLU A 301 -15.48 12.12 12.63
C GLU A 301 -16.57 11.23 12.00
N ALA A 302 -16.53 11.04 10.69
CA ALA A 302 -17.43 10.12 10.00
C ALA A 302 -16.75 9.58 8.76
N THR A 303 -17.17 8.39 8.35
CA THR A 303 -16.75 7.78 7.09
C THR A 303 -17.90 6.99 6.49
N ILE A 304 -17.75 6.64 5.22
CA ILE A 304 -18.69 5.79 4.50
C ILE A 304 -18.08 4.41 4.28
N PRO A 305 -18.89 3.34 4.11
CA PRO A 305 -18.37 2.02 3.78
C PRO A 305 -17.55 2.03 2.48
N PRO A 306 -16.57 1.11 2.32
CA PRO A 306 -15.83 0.96 1.07
C PRO A 306 -16.74 0.91 -0.15
N GLN A 307 -16.39 1.66 -1.20
CA GLN A 307 -17.24 1.85 -2.37
C GLN A 307 -17.15 0.65 -3.30
N VAL A 308 -18.31 0.13 -3.70
CA VAL A 308 -18.41 -1.02 -4.61
C VAL A 308 -18.23 -0.56 -6.04
N ILE A 309 -17.31 -1.19 -6.76
CA ILE A 309 -17.21 -1.03 -8.21
C ILE A 309 -18.01 -2.16 -8.85
N ASP A 310 -19.28 -1.89 -9.14
CA ASP A 310 -20.22 -2.87 -9.68
C ASP A 310 -20.18 -2.90 -11.21
N THR A 311 -19.07 -3.41 -11.75
CA THR A 311 -18.82 -3.50 -13.20
C THR A 311 -18.67 -4.96 -13.66
N GLN A 312 -18.97 -5.93 -12.80
CA GLN A 312 -18.75 -7.34 -13.08
C GLN A 312 -19.98 -7.99 -13.69
N ILE A 313 -19.76 -8.98 -14.56
CA ILE A 313 -20.85 -9.82 -15.07
C ILE A 313 -21.33 -10.72 -13.92
N GLY A 314 -22.64 -10.65 -13.62
CA GLY A 314 -23.27 -11.38 -12.53
C GLY A 314 -23.48 -10.52 -11.28
N LYS A 315 -24.25 -11.03 -10.32
CA LYS A 315 -24.54 -10.33 -9.06
C LYS A 315 -23.49 -10.67 -8.01
N ARG A 316 -23.13 -9.68 -7.19
CA ARG A 316 -22.30 -9.91 -6.01
C ARG A 316 -23.05 -10.81 -5.02
N PRO A 317 -22.43 -11.90 -4.54
CA PRO A 317 -23.00 -12.74 -3.48
C PRO A 317 -23.00 -12.04 -2.13
#